data_AF-A0ABD3NYM8-F1
#
_entry.id   AF-A0ABD3NYM8-F1
#
_cell.length_a   1.000
_cell.length_b   1.000
_cell.length_c   1.000
_cell.angle_alpha   90.00
_cell.angle_beta   90.00
_cell.angle_gamma   90.00
#
_symmetry.space_group_name_H-M   'P 1'
#
loop_
_entity.id
_entity.type
_entity.pdbx_description
1 polymer ?
#
loop_
_entity_poly.entity_id
_entity_poly.type
_entity_poly.pdbx_seq_one_letter_code
_entity_poly.pdbx_strand_id
1 'polypeptide(L)'
;MTSKAWFKPSAVPHLVAKFDSAQSSRSIEIWTTTCIVTNFGMQRNRNVGSHSQATEFSSIGRHLPRCSMLINPANPVLTGPHSFPYFPRGGPQPENPPNRTAHHIMGYVTQWGGMDVGNGMLFPAAVIDGLVHQLGGRRLQNECSMLPKHSFSRAYSNQQSQTTLRDDQEVKCPVGAAVVTSSGDKALKAEYDIIIHTVPPFYKYPPSANKEIQRLLDTGEEPFDGETWSYKLLLSCYHKSFDLAFQQRDIDRSSSVLCNLLNRFGYHRRTPPENQRVAVPLLGAGCRGFPTSVAIEAAAKESAAWLTKTSDGDNSSTKSTENNTTQHRSPQSDCVIAFGLLEPHDAETLAEKIQVSLNI
;
A
#
# COMPACT_ATOMS: atom_id res chain seq x y z
N MET A 1 19.87 -13.52 -4.88
CA MET A 1 19.03 -13.88 -3.71
C MET A 1 17.60 -14.13 -4.18
N THR A 2 17.12 -15.35 -3.99
CA THR A 2 15.77 -15.80 -4.35
C THR A 2 14.78 -15.37 -3.27
N SER A 3 13.72 -14.65 -3.68
CA SER A 3 12.62 -14.27 -2.79
C SER A 3 11.87 -15.54 -2.41
N LYS A 4 12.21 -16.11 -1.24
CA LYS A 4 11.49 -17.23 -0.66
C LYS A 4 10.32 -16.65 0.14
N ALA A 5 9.19 -16.41 -0.54
CA ALA A 5 7.93 -16.17 0.15
C ALA A 5 7.50 -17.48 0.85
N TRP A 6 8.05 -17.73 2.04
CA TRP A 6 7.55 -18.80 2.90
C TRP A 6 6.29 -18.30 3.59
N PHE A 7 5.15 -18.73 3.07
CA PHE A 7 3.89 -18.65 3.79
C PHE A 7 3.98 -19.57 5.02
N LYS A 8 4.52 -19.05 6.12
CA LYS A 8 4.35 -19.62 7.45
C LYS A 8 3.20 -18.84 8.10
N PRO A 9 1.94 -19.31 7.98
CA PRO A 9 0.73 -18.60 8.46
C PRO A 9 0.64 -18.41 9.98
N SER A 10 1.71 -18.71 10.72
CA SER A 10 1.73 -18.74 12.17
C SER A 10 2.93 -18.05 12.80
N ALA A 11 3.81 -17.42 12.01
CA ALA A 11 4.90 -16.63 12.59
C ALA A 11 4.32 -15.33 13.14
N VAL A 12 4.43 -15.15 14.45
CA VAL A 12 3.98 -13.94 15.14
C VAL A 12 4.86 -12.77 14.68
N PRO A 13 4.28 -11.64 14.21
CA PRO A 13 5.06 -10.45 13.91
C PRO A 13 5.88 -10.00 15.11
N HIS A 14 7.12 -9.56 14.88
CA HIS A 14 8.00 -9.07 15.93
C HIS A 14 8.31 -7.59 15.71
N LEU A 15 7.97 -6.75 16.70
CA LEU A 15 8.26 -5.32 16.67
C LEU A 15 9.77 -5.10 16.80
N VAL A 16 10.37 -4.47 15.80
CA VAL A 16 11.79 -4.14 15.76
C VAL A 16 12.04 -2.75 16.34
N ALA A 17 11.27 -1.75 15.91
CA ALA A 17 11.43 -0.37 16.34
C ALA A 17 10.09 0.37 16.34
N LYS A 18 10.01 1.40 17.19
CA LYS A 18 8.87 2.33 17.25
C LYS A 18 9.38 3.76 17.42
N PHE A 19 8.80 4.67 16.64
CA PHE A 19 9.07 6.10 16.68
C PHE A 19 7.78 6.85 16.95
N ASP A 20 7.73 7.60 18.04
CA ASP A 20 6.56 8.40 18.43
C ASP A 20 6.81 9.89 18.11
N SER A 21 5.79 10.57 17.59
CA SER A 21 5.85 12.02 17.36
C SER A 21 5.73 12.76 18.70
N ALA A 22 6.64 13.69 18.97
CA ALA A 22 6.56 14.51 20.18
C ALA A 22 5.39 15.52 20.15
N GLN A 23 4.86 15.82 18.96
CA GLN A 23 3.89 16.91 18.74
C GLN A 23 2.50 16.41 18.32
N SER A 24 2.35 15.12 18.02
CA SER A 24 1.09 14.56 17.53
C SER A 24 0.90 13.12 18.00
N SER A 25 -0.32 12.59 17.89
CA SER A 25 -0.63 11.17 18.16
C SER A 25 -0.23 10.25 17.01
N ARG A 26 0.89 10.56 16.33
CA ARG A 26 1.43 9.80 15.22
C ARG A 26 2.57 8.92 15.70
N SER A 27 2.63 7.70 15.18
CA SER A 27 3.76 6.83 15.38
C SER A 27 4.09 5.99 14.14
N ILE A 28 5.35 5.60 14.03
CA ILE A 28 5.83 4.62 13.07
C ILE A 28 6.26 3.39 13.83
N GLU A 29 5.82 2.22 13.39
CA GLU A 29 6.25 0.94 13.90
C GLU A 29 6.89 0.13 12.77
N ILE A 30 7.97 -0.58 13.07
CA ILE A 30 8.65 -1.46 12.12
C ILE A 30 8.64 -2.86 12.69
N TRP A 31 8.16 -3.81 11.90
CA TRP A 31 8.04 -5.20 12.31
C TRP A 31 8.68 -6.14 11.30
N THR A 32 9.16 -7.27 11.81
CA THR A 32 9.41 -8.45 10.98
C THR A 32 8.16 -9.33 10.93
N THR A 33 7.84 -9.85 9.75
CA THR A 33 6.67 -10.70 9.51
C THR A 33 6.86 -11.56 8.27
N THR A 34 6.29 -12.76 8.28
CA THR A 34 6.30 -13.66 7.10
C THR A 34 5.29 -13.25 6.03
N CYS A 35 4.22 -12.55 6.42
CA CYS A 35 3.18 -12.11 5.50
C CYS A 35 2.41 -10.92 6.09
N ILE A 36 2.59 -9.73 5.51
CA ILE A 36 1.86 -8.55 5.96
C ILE A 36 0.35 -8.71 5.76
N VAL A 37 -0.10 -9.34 4.67
CA VAL A 37 -1.53 -9.47 4.33
C VAL A 37 -2.31 -10.27 5.38
N THR A 38 -1.72 -11.27 6.02
CA THR A 38 -2.44 -12.15 6.97
C THR A 38 -2.05 -11.95 8.44
N ASN A 39 -0.95 -11.25 8.73
CA ASN A 39 -0.43 -11.16 10.09
C ASN A 39 -0.62 -9.77 10.73
N PHE A 40 -0.91 -8.73 9.94
CA PHE A 40 -1.07 -7.37 10.45
C PHE A 40 -2.51 -6.96 10.70
N GLY A 41 -3.49 -7.67 10.14
CA GLY A 41 -4.90 -7.36 10.25
C GLY A 41 -5.44 -7.44 11.68
N MET A 42 -6.72 -7.09 11.84
CA MET A 42 -7.40 -7.06 13.14
C MET A 42 -7.76 -8.46 13.67
N GLN A 43 -7.87 -9.47 12.80
CA GLN A 43 -8.42 -10.80 13.07
C GLN A 43 -9.56 -10.84 14.10
N ARG A 44 -10.67 -10.20 13.73
CA ARG A 44 -11.89 -10.02 14.55
C ARG A 44 -12.58 -11.32 15.01
N ASN A 45 -12.21 -12.49 14.46
CA ASN A 45 -12.98 -13.73 14.60
C ASN A 45 -12.12 -14.99 14.81
N ARG A 46 -10.93 -14.89 15.43
CA ARG A 46 -10.40 -16.08 16.11
C ARG A 46 -11.25 -16.33 17.35
N ASN A 47 -12.47 -16.82 17.14
CA ASN A 47 -13.25 -17.49 18.16
C ASN A 47 -12.43 -18.70 18.58
N VAL A 48 -11.61 -18.51 19.60
CA VAL A 48 -10.90 -19.54 20.32
C VAL A 48 -11.99 -20.37 21.02
N GLY A 49 -12.64 -21.24 20.26
CA GLY A 49 -13.62 -22.21 20.73
C GLY A 49 -12.97 -23.36 21.52
N SER A 50 -11.67 -23.29 21.81
CA SER A 50 -10.99 -24.19 22.73
C SER A 50 -10.70 -23.46 24.04
N HIS A 51 -11.57 -23.66 25.03
CA HIS A 51 -11.42 -23.11 26.39
C HIS A 51 -10.12 -23.52 27.11
N SER A 52 -9.31 -24.40 26.53
CA SER A 52 -8.14 -25.02 27.18
C SER A 52 -6.78 -24.39 26.87
N GLN A 53 -6.68 -23.36 25.98
CA GLN A 53 -5.39 -22.72 25.64
C GLN A 53 -5.37 -21.19 25.80
N ALA A 54 -6.38 -20.60 26.44
CA ALA A 54 -6.52 -19.14 26.53
C ALA A 54 -5.56 -18.45 27.53
N THR A 55 -4.88 -19.19 28.41
CA THR A 55 -4.10 -18.58 29.50
C THR A 55 -2.72 -18.07 29.08
N GLU A 56 -2.02 -18.73 28.15
CA GLU A 56 -0.67 -18.29 27.72
C GLU A 56 -0.66 -17.16 26.68
N PHE A 57 -1.72 -16.97 25.91
CA PHE A 57 -1.77 -15.90 24.89
C PHE A 57 -2.16 -14.52 25.44
N SER A 58 -2.57 -14.43 26.70
CA SER A 58 -3.06 -13.18 27.30
C SER A 58 -1.94 -12.16 27.56
N SER A 59 -0.69 -12.60 27.77
CA SER A 59 0.47 -11.73 27.96
C SER A 59 1.09 -11.26 26.63
N ILE A 60 1.04 -12.11 25.59
CA ILE A 60 1.53 -11.79 24.23
C ILE A 60 0.54 -10.91 23.45
N GLY A 61 -0.75 -10.94 23.82
CA GLY A 61 -1.85 -10.28 23.09
C GLY A 61 -1.84 -8.75 23.05
N ARG A 62 -0.90 -8.07 23.73
CA ARG A 62 -0.83 -6.59 23.76
C ARG A 62 -0.05 -5.95 22.61
N HIS A 63 0.68 -6.73 21.80
CA HIS A 63 1.59 -6.17 20.80
C HIS A 63 1.39 -6.79 19.42
N LEU A 64 0.15 -6.88 18.94
CA LEU A 64 -0.10 -7.16 17.52
C LEU A 64 -0.34 -5.85 16.75
N PRO A 65 0.08 -5.75 15.48
CA PRO A 65 -0.06 -4.52 14.69
C PRO A 65 -1.50 -4.04 14.54
N ARG A 66 -2.49 -4.96 14.47
CA ARG A 66 -3.94 -4.67 14.39
C ARG A 66 -4.31 -3.53 13.44
N CYS A 67 -3.76 -3.56 12.25
CA CYS A 67 -4.01 -2.59 11.20
C CYS A 67 -5.40 -2.77 10.62
N SER A 68 -6.12 -1.65 10.47
CA SER A 68 -7.45 -1.61 9.82
C SER A 68 -7.34 -1.36 8.31
N MET A 69 -6.19 -0.88 7.85
CA MET A 69 -5.95 -0.56 6.45
C MET A 69 -4.69 -1.27 5.97
N LEU A 70 -4.64 -1.61 4.68
CA LEU A 70 -3.45 -2.17 4.03
C LEU A 70 -3.11 -1.37 2.77
N ILE A 71 -1.85 -0.97 2.63
CA ILE A 71 -1.34 -0.45 1.35
C ILE A 71 -0.99 -1.64 0.44
N ASN A 72 -1.65 -1.71 -0.71
CA ASN A 72 -1.44 -2.72 -1.73
C ASN A 72 -0.65 -2.16 -2.93
N PRO A 73 0.58 -2.63 -3.21
CA PRO A 73 1.31 -2.29 -4.43
C PRO A 73 0.65 -2.95 -5.65
N ALA A 74 -0.22 -2.23 -6.34
CA ALA A 74 -1.05 -2.71 -7.43
C ALA A 74 -0.46 -2.38 -8.81
N ASN A 75 -1.22 -2.67 -9.87
CA ASN A 75 -0.97 -2.28 -11.25
C ASN A 75 -1.93 -1.16 -11.71
N PRO A 76 -1.62 -0.39 -12.77
CA PRO A 76 -2.39 0.79 -13.15
C PRO A 76 -3.89 0.59 -13.43
N VAL A 77 -4.26 -0.63 -13.83
CA VAL A 77 -5.64 -1.02 -14.17
C VAL A 77 -6.33 -1.79 -13.04
N LEU A 78 -5.64 -2.03 -11.91
CA LEU A 78 -6.16 -2.66 -10.70
C LEU A 78 -6.78 -4.05 -10.92
N THR A 79 -6.29 -4.79 -11.92
CA THR A 79 -6.82 -6.11 -12.26
C THR A 79 -6.27 -7.24 -11.38
N GLY A 80 -5.32 -6.94 -10.49
CA GLY A 80 -4.54 -7.95 -9.80
C GLY A 80 -3.89 -8.96 -10.77
N PRO A 81 -3.69 -10.22 -10.33
CA PRO A 81 -3.15 -11.31 -11.16
C PRO A 81 -4.18 -11.91 -12.13
N HIS A 82 -5.41 -11.39 -12.23
CA HIS A 82 -6.41 -12.03 -13.11
C HIS A 82 -6.07 -11.92 -14.60
N SER A 83 -5.45 -10.80 -14.98
CA SER A 83 -5.02 -10.59 -16.35
C SER A 83 -3.73 -11.34 -16.69
N PHE A 84 -2.92 -11.70 -15.67
CA PHE A 84 -1.62 -12.35 -15.86
C PHE A 84 -1.35 -13.38 -14.76
N PRO A 85 -1.10 -14.65 -15.11
CA PRO A 85 -0.81 -15.69 -14.11
C PRO A 85 0.52 -15.48 -13.36
N TYR A 86 1.31 -14.48 -13.75
CA TYR A 86 2.58 -14.10 -13.14
C TYR A 86 2.82 -12.59 -13.22
N PHE A 87 3.65 -12.07 -12.32
CA PHE A 87 4.18 -10.70 -12.37
C PHE A 87 5.61 -10.71 -12.92
N PRO A 88 5.94 -9.88 -13.91
CA PRO A 88 7.33 -9.72 -14.34
C PRO A 88 8.14 -9.02 -13.25
N ARG A 89 9.35 -9.52 -13.00
CA ARG A 89 10.30 -8.94 -12.06
C ARG A 89 11.23 -7.98 -12.80
N GLY A 90 11.26 -6.72 -12.37
CA GLY A 90 12.20 -5.70 -12.84
C GLY A 90 12.00 -5.28 -14.30
N GLY A 91 10.93 -5.75 -14.94
CA GLY A 91 10.59 -5.46 -16.31
C GLY A 91 9.09 -5.20 -16.42
N PRO A 92 8.67 -4.45 -17.43
CA PRO A 92 7.31 -3.97 -17.45
C PRO A 92 6.32 -5.11 -17.86
N GLN A 93 5.01 -4.93 -17.63
CA GLN A 93 3.94 -5.92 -17.82
C GLN A 93 3.70 -6.28 -19.31
N PRO A 94 3.76 -7.54 -19.75
CA PRO A 94 3.55 -7.87 -21.17
C PRO A 94 2.28 -7.23 -21.74
N GLU A 95 2.37 -6.60 -22.93
CA GLU A 95 1.25 -5.86 -23.53
C GLU A 95 0.01 -6.73 -23.75
N ASN A 96 0.24 -7.94 -24.27
CA ASN A 96 -0.82 -8.88 -24.55
C ASN A 96 -0.86 -9.92 -23.43
N PRO A 97 -2.06 -10.24 -22.90
CA PRO A 97 -2.19 -11.42 -22.08
C PRO A 97 -1.72 -12.62 -22.90
N PRO A 98 -0.97 -13.55 -22.28
CA PRO A 98 -0.49 -14.71 -23.01
C PRO A 98 -1.70 -15.46 -23.61
N ASN A 99 -1.65 -15.76 -24.92
CA ASN A 99 -2.74 -16.41 -25.61
C ASN A 99 -2.76 -17.91 -25.24
N ARG A 100 -3.93 -18.58 -25.32
CA ARG A 100 -4.08 -20.01 -24.95
C ARG A 100 -3.10 -20.94 -25.69
N THR A 101 -2.63 -20.53 -26.87
CA THR A 101 -1.68 -21.25 -27.72
C THR A 101 -0.21 -20.97 -27.39
N ALA A 102 0.08 -19.85 -26.73
CA ALA A 102 1.36 -19.51 -26.16
C ALA A 102 1.42 -20.33 -24.88
N HIS A 103 1.84 -21.58 -25.02
CA HIS A 103 1.98 -22.52 -23.92
C HIS A 103 2.59 -21.81 -22.71
N HIS A 104 1.74 -21.46 -21.74
CA HIS A 104 2.13 -20.74 -20.52
C HIS A 104 3.15 -21.55 -19.68
N ILE A 105 3.43 -22.80 -20.08
CA ILE A 105 4.22 -23.82 -19.38
C ILE A 105 5.25 -24.53 -20.28
N MET A 106 5.26 -24.38 -21.62
CA MET A 106 6.18 -25.18 -22.49
C MET A 106 7.31 -24.41 -23.17
N GLY A 107 7.46 -23.10 -22.92
CA GLY A 107 8.59 -22.32 -23.43
C GLY A 107 9.76 -22.14 -22.45
N TYR A 108 9.50 -22.20 -21.13
CA TYR A 108 10.50 -22.12 -20.07
C TYR A 108 10.05 -22.95 -18.85
N VAL A 109 10.11 -24.27 -19.05
CA VAL A 109 10.28 -25.41 -18.10
C VAL A 109 9.34 -25.60 -16.89
N THR A 110 9.13 -26.79 -16.32
CA THR A 110 8.91 -28.20 -16.75
C THR A 110 8.64 -28.96 -15.45
N GLN A 111 7.45 -29.54 -15.29
CA GLN A 111 7.01 -30.43 -14.20
C GLN A 111 6.42 -29.79 -12.91
N TRP A 112 5.16 -30.14 -12.68
CA TRP A 112 4.42 -29.94 -11.43
C TRP A 112 5.03 -30.82 -10.33
N GLY A 113 5.42 -30.24 -9.19
CA GLY A 113 6.05 -30.98 -8.09
C GLY A 113 7.02 -30.19 -7.20
N GLY A 114 7.21 -28.90 -7.48
CA GLY A 114 8.14 -28.03 -6.76
C GLY A 114 9.26 -27.58 -7.69
N MET A 115 9.06 -26.45 -8.39
CA MET A 115 10.10 -25.78 -9.15
C MET A 115 9.86 -24.27 -9.23
N ASP A 116 10.98 -23.54 -9.25
CA ASP A 116 11.09 -22.08 -9.31
C ASP A 116 10.40 -21.52 -10.57
N VAL A 117 9.67 -20.42 -10.40
CA VAL A 117 9.25 -19.54 -11.50
C VAL A 117 10.52 -19.10 -12.24
N GLY A 118 10.57 -19.30 -13.57
CA GLY A 118 11.74 -18.92 -14.38
C GLY A 118 12.26 -17.52 -14.05
N ASN A 119 13.57 -17.30 -14.22
CA ASN A 119 14.25 -16.04 -13.88
C ASN A 119 13.48 -14.82 -14.44
N GLY A 120 12.73 -14.13 -13.57
CA GLY A 120 11.97 -12.93 -13.96
C GLY A 120 10.46 -13.00 -13.76
N MET A 121 9.89 -14.06 -13.19
CA MET A 121 8.45 -14.15 -12.92
C MET A 121 8.15 -14.41 -11.44
N LEU A 122 6.97 -13.97 -10.98
CA LEU A 122 6.48 -14.20 -9.62
C LEU A 122 5.03 -14.69 -9.65
N PHE A 123 4.73 -15.74 -8.87
CA PHE A 123 3.37 -16.23 -8.71
C PHE A 123 2.50 -15.24 -7.92
N PRO A 124 1.17 -15.27 -8.10
CA PRO A 124 0.25 -14.45 -7.32
C PRO A 124 0.44 -14.62 -5.80
N ALA A 125 0.67 -15.84 -5.34
CA ALA A 125 0.91 -16.13 -3.92
C ALA A 125 2.25 -15.56 -3.39
N ALA A 126 3.17 -15.18 -4.27
CA ALA A 126 4.48 -14.63 -3.92
C ALA A 126 4.47 -13.08 -3.86
N VAL A 127 3.34 -12.44 -4.16
CA VAL A 127 3.23 -10.98 -4.19
C VAL A 127 2.01 -10.50 -3.43
N ILE A 128 2.10 -9.29 -2.88
CA ILE A 128 1.03 -8.72 -2.04
C ILE A 128 -0.26 -8.53 -2.85
N ASP A 129 -0.19 -7.97 -4.05
CA ASP A 129 -1.35 -7.74 -4.92
C ASP A 129 -2.09 -9.04 -5.24
N GLY A 130 -1.34 -10.12 -5.47
CA GLY A 130 -1.89 -11.44 -5.73
C GLY A 130 -2.61 -12.02 -4.52
N LEU A 131 -2.02 -11.94 -3.33
CA LEU A 131 -2.68 -12.36 -2.08
C LEU A 131 -3.91 -11.50 -1.75
N VAL A 132 -3.82 -10.19 -1.94
CA VAL A 132 -4.92 -9.24 -1.73
C VAL A 132 -6.09 -9.58 -2.65
N HIS A 133 -5.87 -9.80 -3.94
CA HIS A 133 -6.93 -10.19 -4.86
C HIS A 133 -7.46 -11.61 -4.63
N GLN A 134 -6.60 -12.55 -4.21
CA GLN A 134 -7.02 -13.91 -3.86
C GLN A 134 -7.94 -13.92 -2.64
N LEU A 135 -7.62 -13.15 -1.60
CA LEU A 135 -8.40 -13.09 -0.35
C LEU A 135 -9.59 -12.13 -0.43
N GLY A 136 -9.47 -11.05 -1.21
CA GLY A 136 -10.55 -10.09 -1.48
C GLY A 136 -11.58 -10.59 -2.49
N GLY A 137 -11.21 -11.62 -3.27
CA GLY A 137 -12.11 -12.36 -4.15
C GLY A 137 -12.80 -11.51 -5.23
N ARG A 138 -13.93 -12.00 -5.73
CA ARG A 138 -14.64 -11.37 -6.86
C ARG A 138 -15.20 -10.00 -6.50
N ARG A 139 -15.55 -9.78 -5.24
CA ARG A 139 -16.07 -8.49 -4.80
C ARG A 139 -15.03 -7.38 -4.96
N LEU A 140 -13.80 -7.60 -4.49
CA LEU A 140 -12.71 -6.64 -4.66
C LEU A 140 -12.43 -6.38 -6.15
N GLN A 141 -12.41 -7.43 -6.97
CA GLN A 141 -12.17 -7.30 -8.41
C GLN A 141 -13.21 -6.44 -9.11
N ASN A 142 -14.49 -6.65 -8.79
CA ASN A 142 -15.58 -5.85 -9.34
C ASN A 142 -15.49 -4.40 -8.86
N GLU A 143 -15.13 -4.17 -7.60
CA GLU A 143 -14.93 -2.83 -7.08
C GLU A 143 -13.80 -2.10 -7.81
N CYS A 144 -12.65 -2.75 -7.99
CA CYS A 144 -11.53 -2.21 -8.76
C CYS A 144 -11.92 -1.88 -10.22
N SER A 145 -12.72 -2.74 -10.88
CA SER A 145 -13.15 -2.48 -12.26
C SER A 145 -14.16 -1.34 -12.38
N MET A 146 -14.96 -1.10 -11.34
CA MET A 146 -15.93 -0.01 -11.27
C MET A 146 -15.33 1.35 -10.87
N LEU A 147 -14.07 1.40 -10.42
CA LEU A 147 -13.41 2.66 -10.14
C LEU A 147 -13.41 3.55 -11.40
N PRO A 148 -13.60 4.87 -11.27
CA PRO A 148 -13.54 5.76 -12.42
C PRO A 148 -12.13 5.80 -13.00
N LYS A 149 -12.03 6.11 -14.29
CA LYS A 149 -10.74 6.43 -14.93
C LYS A 149 -10.11 7.61 -14.21
N HIS A 150 -8.82 7.52 -13.89
CA HIS A 150 -8.12 8.59 -13.19
C HIS A 150 -8.02 9.84 -14.08
N SER A 151 -8.08 11.05 -13.51
CA SER A 151 -7.95 12.30 -14.27
C SER A 151 -6.64 12.36 -15.07
N PHE A 152 -5.54 11.93 -14.45
CA PHE A 152 -4.21 11.80 -15.07
C PHE A 152 -3.96 10.48 -15.83
N SER A 153 -5.00 9.72 -16.16
CA SER A 153 -4.86 8.49 -16.96
C SER A 153 -4.21 8.74 -18.32
N ARG A 154 -4.46 9.90 -18.94
CA ARG A 154 -3.87 10.29 -20.23
C ARG A 154 -2.38 10.62 -20.12
N ALA A 155 -1.96 11.17 -18.98
CA ALA A 155 -0.55 11.39 -18.67
C ALA A 155 0.25 10.09 -18.63
N TYR A 156 -0.42 8.98 -18.32
CA TYR A 156 0.21 7.68 -18.23
C TYR A 156 0.41 7.10 -19.64
N SER A 157 1.59 7.31 -20.20
CA SER A 157 2.04 6.53 -21.35
C SER A 157 2.60 5.21 -20.86
N ASN A 158 1.92 4.10 -21.17
CA ASN A 158 2.46 2.77 -20.91
C ASN A 158 3.71 2.59 -21.77
N GLN A 159 4.89 2.61 -21.15
CA GLN A 159 6.17 2.67 -21.89
C GLN A 159 6.52 1.41 -22.69
N GLN A 160 5.76 0.33 -22.53
CA GLN A 160 6.00 -0.90 -23.27
C GLN A 160 5.41 -0.83 -24.66
N SER A 161 4.17 -0.37 -24.71
CA SER A 161 3.47 -0.07 -25.94
C SER A 161 3.95 1.30 -26.41
N GLN A 162 5.05 1.33 -27.18
CA GLN A 162 5.30 2.47 -28.08
C GLN A 162 4.11 2.67 -29.04
N THR A 163 3.21 1.70 -29.14
CA THR A 163 1.86 1.90 -29.63
C THR A 163 1.09 2.77 -28.63
N THR A 164 0.71 3.99 -29.06
CA THR A 164 -0.28 4.83 -28.38
C THR A 164 -1.34 3.92 -27.78
N LEU A 165 -1.47 3.94 -26.45
CA LEU A 165 -2.51 3.19 -25.74
C LEU A 165 -3.78 3.28 -26.57
N ARG A 166 -4.35 2.14 -26.98
CA ARG A 166 -5.72 2.15 -27.50
C ARG A 166 -6.53 2.96 -26.48
N ASP A 167 -7.29 3.95 -26.94
CA ASP A 167 -8.03 4.91 -26.10
C ASP A 167 -8.88 4.21 -25.00
N ASP A 168 -9.11 2.91 -25.17
CA ASP A 168 -9.85 1.98 -24.34
C ASP A 168 -9.17 1.54 -23.02
N GLN A 169 -7.85 1.72 -22.82
CA GLN A 169 -7.26 1.35 -21.51
C GLN A 169 -7.61 2.37 -20.42
N GLU A 170 -8.53 1.98 -19.55
CA GLU A 170 -8.98 2.77 -18.41
C GLU A 170 -8.00 2.66 -17.23
N VAL A 171 -6.89 3.41 -17.28
CA VAL A 171 -6.00 3.54 -16.12
C VAL A 171 -6.78 4.11 -14.93
N LYS A 172 -6.88 3.31 -13.86
CA LYS A 172 -7.62 3.63 -12.62
C LYS A 172 -6.72 4.25 -11.57
N CYS A 173 -5.46 3.84 -11.52
CA CYS A 173 -4.47 4.34 -10.57
C CYS A 173 -3.12 4.53 -11.28
N PRO A 174 -2.77 5.73 -11.77
CA PRO A 174 -1.48 5.95 -12.43
C PRO A 174 -0.31 5.72 -11.46
N VAL A 175 0.88 5.51 -12.02
CA VAL A 175 2.12 5.36 -11.23
C VAL A 175 2.34 6.60 -10.35
N GLY A 176 2.66 6.40 -9.08
CA GLY A 176 2.84 7.48 -8.10
C GLY A 176 1.53 7.95 -7.44
N ALA A 177 0.37 7.47 -7.89
CA ALA A 177 -0.93 7.78 -7.28
C ALA A 177 -1.41 6.62 -6.39
N ALA A 178 -2.47 6.90 -5.63
CA ALA A 178 -3.16 5.91 -4.80
C ALA A 178 -4.68 6.08 -4.90
N VAL A 179 -5.42 4.98 -4.70
CA VAL A 179 -6.89 4.92 -4.66
C VAL A 179 -7.36 3.98 -3.56
N VAL A 180 -8.62 4.09 -3.14
CA VAL A 180 -9.17 3.33 -2.02
C VAL A 180 -10.30 2.41 -2.49
N THR A 181 -10.33 1.19 -1.95
CA THR A 181 -11.43 0.22 -2.09
C THR A 181 -11.71 -0.43 -0.73
N SER A 182 -12.78 -1.22 -0.62
CA SER A 182 -12.92 -2.14 0.50
C SER A 182 -11.99 -3.32 0.41
N SER A 183 -11.95 -4.10 1.48
CA SER A 183 -11.29 -5.40 1.50
C SER A 183 -12.01 -6.51 0.72
N GLY A 184 -13.16 -6.25 0.09
CA GLY A 184 -13.88 -7.25 -0.69
C GLY A 184 -14.52 -8.35 0.16
N ASP A 185 -14.17 -9.61 -0.12
CA ASP A 185 -14.77 -10.80 0.46
C ASP A 185 -14.38 -11.04 1.94
N LYS A 186 -15.06 -12.01 2.57
CA LYS A 186 -14.97 -12.25 4.03
C LYS A 186 -13.54 -12.50 4.53
N ALA A 187 -12.68 -13.14 3.72
CA ALA A 187 -11.34 -13.51 4.16
C ALA A 187 -10.46 -12.27 4.38
N LEU A 188 -10.30 -11.40 3.38
CA LEU A 188 -9.54 -10.16 3.55
C LEU A 188 -10.26 -9.16 4.45
N LYS A 189 -11.59 -9.13 4.44
CA LYS A 189 -12.40 -8.29 5.35
C LYS A 189 -12.26 -8.64 6.84
N ALA A 190 -11.84 -9.88 7.16
CA ALA A 190 -11.54 -10.26 8.53
C ALA A 190 -10.23 -9.63 9.03
N GLU A 191 -9.34 -9.27 8.09
CA GLU A 191 -8.03 -8.67 8.36
C GLU A 191 -8.11 -7.14 8.31
N TYR A 192 -8.67 -6.59 7.24
CA TYR A 192 -8.70 -5.16 6.97
C TYR A 192 -10.13 -4.67 6.70
N ASP A 193 -10.37 -3.40 6.94
CA ASP A 193 -11.57 -2.71 6.48
C ASP A 193 -11.37 -2.06 5.10
N ILE A 194 -10.15 -1.57 4.85
CA ILE A 194 -9.83 -0.70 3.71
C ILE A 194 -8.54 -1.19 3.04
N ILE A 195 -8.53 -1.14 1.70
CA ILE A 195 -7.33 -1.36 0.89
C ILE A 195 -7.00 -0.06 0.17
N ILE A 196 -5.76 0.42 0.35
CA ILE A 196 -5.21 1.57 -0.36
C ILE A 196 -4.31 1.03 -1.46
N HIS A 197 -4.79 1.05 -2.70
CA HIS A 197 -4.01 0.63 -3.85
C HIS A 197 -3.09 1.76 -4.29
N THR A 198 -1.81 1.48 -4.46
CA THR A 198 -0.83 2.42 -5.03
C THR A 198 -0.04 1.71 -6.11
N VAL A 199 0.48 2.45 -7.09
CA VAL A 199 1.24 1.85 -8.20
C VAL A 199 2.67 2.36 -8.19
N PRO A 200 3.62 1.59 -7.61
CA PRO A 200 5.04 1.94 -7.70
C PRO A 200 5.55 1.84 -9.15
N PRO A 201 6.51 2.69 -9.55
CA PRO A 201 7.17 2.60 -10.85
C PRO A 201 8.02 1.32 -10.96
N PHE A 202 8.45 0.95 -12.16
CA PHE A 202 9.58 0.03 -12.34
C PHE A 202 10.88 0.83 -12.26
N TYR A 203 11.86 0.35 -11.50
CA TYR A 203 13.08 1.12 -11.20
C TYR A 203 13.83 1.60 -12.45
N LYS A 204 14.00 0.71 -13.42
CA LYS A 204 14.72 1.01 -14.69
C LYS A 204 13.83 1.54 -15.80
N TYR A 205 12.51 1.53 -15.60
CA TYR A 205 11.52 1.85 -16.63
C TYR A 205 10.37 2.69 -16.03
N PRO A 206 10.67 3.85 -15.40
CA PRO A 206 9.61 4.73 -14.93
C PRO A 206 8.89 5.37 -16.12
N PRO A 207 7.59 5.69 -15.99
CA PRO A 207 6.85 6.43 -17.02
C PRO A 207 7.57 7.73 -17.40
N SER A 208 7.47 8.17 -18.65
CA SER A 208 8.15 9.37 -19.11
C SER A 208 7.68 10.59 -18.31
N ALA A 209 8.61 11.41 -17.86
CA ALA A 209 8.28 12.66 -17.20
C ALA A 209 7.49 13.55 -18.17
N ASN A 210 6.32 14.02 -17.73
CA ASN A 210 5.53 15.00 -18.46
C ASN A 210 4.92 15.99 -17.46
N LYS A 211 4.44 17.14 -17.98
CA LYS A 211 3.93 18.23 -17.15
C LYS A 211 2.77 17.82 -16.25
N GLU A 212 1.94 16.85 -16.67
CA GLU A 212 0.81 16.38 -15.86
C GLU A 212 1.28 15.54 -14.67
N ILE A 213 2.22 14.61 -14.88
CA ILE A 213 2.80 13.82 -13.79
C ILE A 213 3.64 14.72 -12.86
N GLN A 214 4.43 15.64 -13.41
CA GLN A 214 5.20 16.59 -12.60
C GLN A 214 4.29 17.43 -11.68
N ARG A 215 3.15 17.91 -12.18
CA ARG A 215 2.13 18.59 -11.37
C ARG A 215 1.54 17.69 -10.29
N LEU A 216 1.29 16.41 -10.59
CA LEU A 216 0.78 15.45 -9.60
C LEU A 216 1.76 15.26 -8.43
N LEU A 217 3.06 15.26 -8.73
CA LEU A 217 4.12 15.07 -7.74
C LEU A 217 4.58 16.37 -7.07
N ASP A 218 4.06 17.52 -7.49
CA ASP A 218 4.57 18.85 -7.11
C ASP A 218 6.09 18.98 -7.31
N THR A 219 6.60 18.35 -8.37
CA THR A 219 7.99 18.46 -8.78
C THR A 219 8.08 19.53 -9.86
N GLY A 220 8.96 20.52 -9.70
CA GLY A 220 9.21 21.54 -10.72
C GLY A 220 9.63 20.95 -12.08
N GLU A 221 9.80 21.80 -13.09
CA GLU A 221 10.10 21.40 -14.47
C GLU A 221 11.54 20.91 -14.71
N GLU A 222 12.29 20.55 -13.66
CA GLU A 222 13.67 20.10 -13.81
C GLU A 222 13.76 18.74 -14.52
N PRO A 223 14.76 18.55 -15.41
CA PRO A 223 15.01 17.25 -16.01
C PRO A 223 15.54 16.28 -14.95
N PHE A 224 15.00 15.06 -14.95
CA PHE A 224 15.44 13.99 -14.06
C PHE A 224 16.07 12.87 -14.89
N ASP A 225 17.15 12.27 -14.39
CA ASP A 225 17.54 10.95 -14.86
C ASP A 225 16.46 9.91 -14.48
N GLY A 226 16.48 8.75 -15.14
CA GLY A 226 15.47 7.71 -14.94
C GLY A 226 15.41 7.18 -13.51
N GLU A 227 16.54 7.02 -12.81
CA GLU A 227 16.55 6.45 -11.46
C GLU A 227 16.02 7.47 -10.43
N THR A 228 16.45 8.73 -10.55
CA THR A 228 15.93 9.85 -9.75
C THR A 228 14.42 10.01 -9.95
N TRP A 229 13.94 9.89 -11.19
CA TRP A 229 12.52 9.98 -11.49
C TRP A 229 11.71 8.81 -10.89
N SER A 230 12.20 7.58 -11.04
CA SER A 230 11.66 6.39 -10.37
C SER A 230 11.56 6.59 -8.85
N TYR A 231 12.61 7.14 -8.24
CA TYR A 231 12.64 7.40 -6.81
C TYR A 231 11.58 8.43 -6.39
N LYS A 232 11.43 9.54 -7.12
CA LYS A 232 10.39 10.56 -6.85
C LYS A 232 8.97 10.01 -6.96
N LEU A 233 8.70 9.18 -7.97
CA LEU A 233 7.42 8.49 -8.11
C LEU A 233 7.15 7.52 -6.96
N LEU A 234 8.19 6.83 -6.46
CA LEU A 234 8.07 5.95 -5.29
C LEU A 234 7.76 6.74 -4.01
N LEU A 235 8.41 7.89 -3.78
CA LEU A 235 8.07 8.79 -2.67
C LEU A 235 6.59 9.20 -2.72
N SER A 236 6.10 9.58 -3.91
CA SER A 236 4.68 9.94 -4.07
C SER A 236 3.73 8.79 -3.76
N CYS A 237 4.10 7.53 -4.03
CA CYS A 237 3.27 6.38 -3.65
C CYS A 237 3.05 6.34 -2.13
N TYR A 238 4.11 6.52 -1.33
CA TYR A 238 3.99 6.59 0.13
C TYR A 238 3.18 7.81 0.55
N HIS A 239 3.55 8.99 0.06
CA HIS A 239 2.89 10.25 0.40
C HIS A 239 1.37 10.21 0.16
N LYS A 240 0.94 9.86 -1.06
CA LYS A 240 -0.48 9.78 -1.42
C LYS A 240 -1.22 8.69 -0.65
N SER A 241 -0.55 7.58 -0.35
CA SER A 241 -1.16 6.51 0.44
C SER A 241 -1.36 6.92 1.91
N PHE A 242 -0.38 7.61 2.51
CA PHE A 242 -0.50 8.12 3.88
C PHE A 242 -1.56 9.22 3.97
N ASP A 243 -1.62 10.10 2.97
CA ASP A 243 -2.68 11.10 2.88
C ASP A 243 -4.06 10.44 2.84
N LEU A 244 -4.27 9.43 2.00
CA LEU A 244 -5.55 8.71 1.95
C LEU A 244 -5.87 7.95 3.24
N ALA A 245 -4.86 7.44 3.95
CA ALA A 245 -5.05 6.71 5.20
C ALA A 245 -5.50 7.63 6.35
N PHE A 246 -5.02 8.88 6.39
CA PHE A 246 -5.15 9.75 7.57
C PHE A 246 -5.91 11.07 7.33
N GLN A 247 -6.10 11.53 6.09
CA GLN A 247 -6.84 12.77 5.77
C GLN A 247 -8.35 12.57 5.59
N GLN A 248 -8.87 11.33 5.68
CA GLN A 248 -10.30 11.05 5.49
C GLN A 248 -11.24 11.77 6.48
N ARG A 249 -10.71 12.37 7.56
CA ARG A 249 -11.51 13.15 8.50
C ARG A 249 -12.01 14.48 7.94
N ASP A 250 -11.27 15.10 7.04
CA ASP A 250 -11.62 16.43 6.51
C ASP A 250 -12.46 16.35 5.24
N ILE A 251 -12.31 15.26 4.48
CA ILE A 251 -13.13 15.01 3.28
C ILE A 251 -14.62 14.85 3.65
N ASP A 252 -14.93 14.43 4.88
CA ASP A 252 -16.31 14.37 5.37
C ASP A 252 -17.03 15.74 5.43
N ARG A 253 -16.31 16.86 5.27
CA ARG A 253 -16.90 18.20 5.13
C ARG A 253 -16.94 18.72 3.69
N SER A 254 -16.13 18.17 2.79
CA SER A 254 -16.06 18.59 1.39
C SER A 254 -16.69 17.52 0.50
N SER A 255 -17.82 17.85 -0.13
CA SER A 255 -18.68 16.98 -0.94
C SER A 255 -18.01 16.40 -2.20
N SER A 256 -16.94 15.63 -2.04
CA SER A 256 -16.19 15.07 -3.15
C SER A 256 -16.99 13.93 -3.81
N VAL A 257 -16.92 13.87 -5.13
CA VAL A 257 -17.60 12.86 -5.97
C VAL A 257 -17.23 11.43 -5.56
N LEU A 258 -16.03 11.22 -5.01
CA LEU A 258 -15.55 9.94 -4.51
C LEU A 258 -16.35 9.46 -3.28
N CYS A 259 -16.67 10.34 -2.33
CA CYS A 259 -17.53 9.99 -1.19
C CYS A 259 -18.94 9.60 -1.65
N ASN A 260 -19.49 10.29 -2.65
CA ASN A 260 -20.79 9.95 -3.23
C ASN A 260 -20.78 8.60 -3.95
N LEU A 261 -19.66 8.26 -4.61
CA LEU A 261 -19.49 6.96 -5.26
C LEU A 261 -19.39 5.83 -4.22
N LEU A 262 -18.61 6.03 -3.17
CA LEU A 262 -18.50 5.05 -2.08
C LEU A 262 -19.84 4.89 -1.34
N ASN A 263 -20.55 5.98 -1.07
CA ASN A 263 -21.90 5.93 -0.49
C ASN A 263 -22.87 5.12 -1.37
N ARG A 264 -22.76 5.19 -2.71
CA ARG A 264 -23.57 4.37 -3.63
C ARG A 264 -23.30 2.87 -3.54
N PHE A 265 -22.09 2.46 -3.15
CA PHE A 265 -21.75 1.05 -2.94
C PHE A 265 -22.11 0.54 -1.54
N GLY A 266 -22.92 1.31 -0.78
CA GLY A 266 -23.32 0.92 0.57
C GLY A 266 -22.17 1.00 1.57
N TYR A 267 -21.11 1.77 1.27
CA TYR A 267 -20.18 2.21 2.30
C TYR A 267 -20.88 3.25 3.16
N HIS A 268 -21.75 2.78 4.05
CA HIS A 268 -22.25 3.62 5.13
C HIS A 268 -21.05 4.17 5.86
N ARG A 269 -21.01 5.51 5.93
CA ARG A 269 -20.07 6.36 6.64
C ARG A 269 -19.72 5.72 7.98
N ARG A 270 -18.69 4.88 8.00
CA ARG A 270 -18.19 4.31 9.24
C ARG A 270 -17.47 5.43 9.93
N THR A 271 -17.88 5.72 11.16
CA THR A 271 -17.05 6.52 12.06
C THR A 271 -15.64 5.95 11.98
N PRO A 272 -14.62 6.77 11.63
CA PRO A 272 -13.27 6.29 11.54
C PRO A 272 -12.94 5.54 12.84
N PRO A 273 -12.33 4.35 12.77
CA PRO A 273 -11.97 3.62 13.98
C PRO A 273 -11.14 4.53 14.89
N GLU A 274 -11.33 4.44 16.21
CA GLU A 274 -10.61 5.25 17.19
C GLU A 274 -9.09 5.16 17.01
N ASN A 275 -8.60 4.02 16.49
CA ASN A 275 -7.20 3.79 16.16
C ASN A 275 -7.04 3.58 14.64
N GLN A 276 -6.45 4.55 13.96
CA GLN A 276 -6.14 4.46 12.54
C GLN A 276 -4.75 3.86 12.37
N ARG A 277 -4.70 2.59 11.98
CA ARG A 277 -3.44 1.86 11.82
C ARG A 277 -3.38 1.29 10.41
N VAL A 278 -2.32 1.62 9.67
CA VAL A 278 -2.10 1.20 8.28
C VAL A 278 -0.90 0.27 8.17
N ALA A 279 -1.11 -0.89 7.57
CA ALA A 279 -0.08 -1.85 7.24
C ALA A 279 0.61 -1.44 5.93
N VAL A 280 1.94 -1.32 5.96
CA VAL A 280 2.74 -0.80 4.86
C VAL A 280 3.83 -1.80 4.47
N PRO A 281 3.80 -2.34 3.25
CA PRO A 281 4.92 -3.11 2.75
C PRO A 281 6.03 -2.20 2.23
N LEU A 282 7.22 -2.77 2.02
CA LEU A 282 8.31 -2.07 1.34
C LEU A 282 8.01 -1.94 -0.16
N LEU A 283 7.43 -0.79 -0.56
CA LEU A 283 7.05 -0.49 -1.93
C LEU A 283 8.29 -0.41 -2.85
N GLY A 284 8.13 -0.82 -4.11
CA GLY A 284 9.22 -0.79 -5.12
C GLY A 284 10.20 -1.97 -5.05
N ALA A 285 10.39 -2.57 -3.87
CA ALA A 285 11.19 -3.79 -3.75
C ALA A 285 10.52 -4.99 -4.45
N GLY A 286 11.30 -6.02 -4.78
CA GLY A 286 10.78 -7.25 -5.40
C GLY A 286 10.41 -7.09 -6.87
N CYS A 287 9.11 -7.17 -7.21
CA CYS A 287 8.61 -7.19 -8.59
C CYS A 287 8.99 -5.94 -9.39
N ARG A 288 9.04 -4.78 -8.71
CA ARG A 288 9.28 -3.49 -9.35
C ARG A 288 10.76 -3.20 -9.57
N GLY A 289 11.64 -4.04 -9.02
CA GLY A 289 13.07 -4.06 -9.31
C GLY A 289 13.89 -2.95 -8.67
N PHE A 290 13.36 -2.23 -7.69
CA PHE A 290 14.19 -1.31 -6.91
C PHE A 290 15.24 -2.10 -6.13
N PRO A 291 16.49 -1.60 -6.05
CA PRO A 291 17.41 -2.03 -5.00
C PRO A 291 16.75 -1.85 -3.64
N THR A 292 16.86 -2.86 -2.76
CA THR A 292 16.21 -2.83 -1.43
C THR A 292 16.62 -1.60 -0.63
N SER A 293 17.91 -1.20 -0.69
CA SER A 293 18.42 0.01 -0.03
C SER A 293 17.71 1.29 -0.48
N VAL A 294 17.47 1.46 -1.78
CA VAL A 294 16.76 2.62 -2.36
C VAL A 294 15.29 2.63 -1.94
N ALA A 295 14.65 1.46 -1.91
CA ALA A 295 13.26 1.33 -1.44
C ALA A 295 13.13 1.66 0.07
N ILE A 296 14.08 1.21 0.89
CA ILE A 296 14.15 1.51 2.33
C ILE A 296 14.36 3.02 2.54
N GLU A 297 15.26 3.64 1.77
CA GLU A 297 15.50 5.08 1.84
C GLU A 297 14.23 5.88 1.51
N ALA A 298 13.49 5.52 0.47
CA ALA A 298 12.22 6.15 0.13
C ALA A 298 11.18 6.00 1.26
N ALA A 299 11.06 4.79 1.81
CA ALA A 299 10.15 4.50 2.92
C ALA A 299 10.49 5.32 4.17
N ALA A 300 11.77 5.38 4.53
CA ALA A 300 12.24 6.12 5.70
C ALA A 300 11.96 7.62 5.58
N LYS A 301 12.30 8.19 4.42
CA LYS A 301 12.14 9.61 4.13
C LYS A 301 10.69 10.08 4.25
N GLU A 302 9.76 9.41 3.57
CA GLU A 302 8.35 9.80 3.61
C GLU A 302 7.70 9.53 4.97
N SER A 303 8.12 8.48 5.67
CA SER A 303 7.60 8.20 7.01
C SER A 303 8.05 9.25 8.02
N ALA A 304 9.33 9.67 7.98
CA ALA A 304 9.84 10.74 8.83
C ALA A 304 9.15 12.08 8.53
N ALA A 305 8.94 12.41 7.25
CA ALA A 305 8.19 13.60 6.85
C ALA A 305 6.74 13.57 7.37
N TRP A 306 6.08 12.40 7.31
CA TRP A 306 4.73 12.23 7.85
C TRP A 306 4.68 12.35 9.38
N LEU A 307 5.65 11.79 10.10
CA LEU A 307 5.71 11.83 11.57
C LEU A 307 5.94 13.25 12.11
N THR A 308 6.69 14.07 11.37
CA THR A 308 7.08 15.44 11.76
C THR A 308 6.10 16.52 11.29
N LYS A 309 5.17 16.22 10.38
CA LYS A 309 4.16 17.17 9.90
C LYS A 309 3.27 17.63 11.06
N THR A 310 3.38 18.89 11.48
CA THR A 310 2.57 19.45 12.56
C THR A 310 1.10 19.53 12.15
N SER A 311 0.19 19.48 13.12
CA SER A 311 -1.24 19.64 12.88
C SER A 311 -1.63 21.08 12.50
N ASP A 312 -0.67 22.01 12.46
CA ASP A 312 -0.92 23.46 12.44
C ASP A 312 -1.30 24.03 11.05
N GLY A 313 -1.48 23.16 10.06
CA GLY A 313 -1.99 23.55 8.73
C GLY A 313 -3.46 24.00 8.74
N ASP A 314 -4.21 23.75 9.81
CA ASP A 314 -5.64 24.10 9.93
C ASP A 314 -5.90 25.52 10.45
N ASN A 315 -4.90 26.40 10.42
CA ASN A 315 -5.03 27.83 10.69
C ASN A 315 -5.79 28.60 9.58
N SER A 316 -6.89 28.03 9.07
CA SER A 316 -7.93 28.84 8.44
C SER A 316 -8.59 29.68 9.55
N SER A 317 -8.03 30.87 9.72
CA SER A 317 -8.31 31.92 10.69
C SER A 317 -9.76 32.44 10.64
N THR A 318 -10.72 31.56 10.84
CA THR A 318 -12.09 31.96 11.12
C THR A 318 -12.11 32.41 12.58
N LYS A 319 -11.90 33.71 12.80
CA LYS A 319 -12.03 34.41 14.09
C LYS A 319 -13.45 34.23 14.63
N SER A 320 -13.78 33.06 15.18
CA SER A 320 -15.05 32.84 15.86
C SER A 320 -14.89 33.26 17.32
N THR A 321 -15.61 34.33 17.64
CA THR A 321 -15.79 34.99 18.93
C THR A 321 -15.88 34.02 20.11
N GLU A 322 -15.09 34.30 21.14
CA GLU A 322 -14.93 33.55 22.39
C GLU A 322 -16.27 33.37 23.13
N ASN A 323 -16.76 32.14 23.21
CA ASN A 323 -17.78 31.74 24.17
C ASN A 323 -17.19 30.63 25.07
N ASN A 324 -16.91 30.98 26.33
CA ASN A 324 -16.31 30.15 27.38
C ASN A 324 -17.17 28.91 27.73
N THR A 325 -17.14 27.89 26.89
CA THR A 325 -17.73 26.58 27.19
C THR A 325 -16.61 25.57 27.42
N THR A 326 -16.59 24.95 28.59
CA THR A 326 -15.62 23.94 29.03
C THR A 326 -15.53 22.80 27.99
N GLN A 327 -14.53 22.85 27.11
CA GLN A 327 -14.34 21.84 26.08
C GLN A 327 -13.81 20.54 26.71
N HIS A 328 -14.68 19.52 26.75
CA HIS A 328 -14.25 18.14 26.93
C HIS A 328 -13.27 17.79 25.81
N ARG A 329 -11.98 17.60 26.13
CA ARG A 329 -11.00 17.07 25.18
C ARG A 329 -11.45 15.66 24.78
N SER A 330 -11.92 15.50 23.56
CA SER A 330 -12.17 14.20 22.97
C SER A 330 -10.88 13.37 22.97
N PRO A 331 -10.94 12.04 23.24
CA PRO A 331 -9.77 11.19 23.19
C PRO A 331 -9.06 11.35 21.84
N GLN A 332 -7.78 11.69 21.90
CA GLN A 332 -6.96 11.88 20.70
C GLN A 332 -6.71 10.51 20.10
N SER A 333 -7.15 10.31 18.86
CA SER A 333 -6.97 9.05 18.15
C SER A 333 -5.53 8.84 17.74
N ASP A 334 -5.02 7.63 17.94
CA ASP A 334 -3.69 7.24 17.51
C ASP A 334 -3.68 6.92 16.01
N CYS A 335 -2.71 7.52 15.31
CA CYS A 335 -2.43 7.28 13.89
C CYS A 335 -1.10 6.55 13.77
N VAL A 336 -1.09 5.35 13.17
CA VAL A 336 0.11 4.51 13.12
C VAL A 336 0.39 4.00 11.72
N ILE A 337 1.63 4.18 11.27
CA ILE A 337 2.20 3.50 10.11
C ILE A 337 2.96 2.28 10.61
N ALA A 338 2.52 1.08 10.22
CA ALA A 338 3.18 -0.18 10.60
C ALA A 338 3.82 -0.83 9.38
N PHE A 339 5.15 -0.82 9.31
CA PHE A 339 5.91 -1.52 8.27
C PHE A 339 6.05 -3.00 8.59
N GLY A 340 5.79 -3.85 7.59
CA GLY A 340 6.03 -5.30 7.67
C GLY A 340 7.08 -5.76 6.68
N LEU A 341 8.24 -6.20 7.19
CA LEU A 341 9.35 -6.69 6.38
C LEU A 341 9.62 -8.17 6.64
N LEU A 342 10.08 -8.89 5.63
CA LEU A 342 10.39 -10.32 5.76
C LEU A 342 11.71 -10.53 6.51
N GLU A 343 12.74 -9.80 6.12
CA GLU A 343 14.10 -9.98 6.61
C GLU A 343 14.37 -9.04 7.80
N PRO A 344 14.88 -9.54 8.94
CA PRO A 344 15.26 -8.70 10.08
C PRO A 344 16.23 -7.58 9.74
N HIS A 345 17.22 -7.88 8.89
CA HIS A 345 18.21 -6.89 8.46
C HIS A 345 17.58 -5.69 7.73
N ASP A 346 16.60 -5.93 6.87
CA ASP A 346 15.89 -4.84 6.16
C ASP A 346 15.08 -4.00 7.15
N ALA A 347 14.50 -4.62 8.18
CA ALA A 347 13.74 -3.94 9.23
C ALA A 347 14.64 -3.05 10.12
N GLU A 348 15.79 -3.57 10.53
CA GLU A 348 16.82 -2.81 11.27
C GLU A 348 17.34 -1.64 10.43
N THR A 349 17.66 -1.89 9.15
CA THR A 349 18.13 -0.84 8.24
C THR A 349 17.08 0.26 8.04
N LEU A 350 15.80 -0.11 7.93
CA LEU A 350 14.71 0.88 7.88
C LEU A 350 14.62 1.69 9.18
N ALA A 351 14.77 1.04 10.34
CA ALA A 351 14.75 1.72 11.64
C ALA A 351 15.88 2.76 11.74
N GLU A 352 17.10 2.37 11.39
CA GLU A 352 18.26 3.27 11.37
C GLU A 352 18.04 4.46 10.43
N LYS A 353 17.50 4.22 9.22
CA LYS A 353 17.25 5.29 8.25
C LYS A 353 16.16 6.26 8.70
N ILE A 354 15.12 5.77 9.38
CA ILE A 354 14.09 6.63 9.98
C ILE A 354 14.70 7.46 11.11
N GLN A 355 15.47 6.83 12.00
CA GLN A 355 16.17 7.52 13.09
C GLN A 355 17.05 8.66 12.57
N VAL A 356 17.88 8.39 11.55
CA VAL A 356 18.72 9.41 10.89
C VAL A 356 17.87 10.52 10.27
N SER A 357 16.76 10.19 9.61
CA SER A 357 15.87 11.18 8.98
C SER A 357 15.15 12.07 10.00
N LEU A 358 14.97 11.59 11.24
CA LEU A 358 14.40 12.35 12.35
C LEU A 358 15.45 13.16 13.13
N ASN A 359 16.75 12.98 12.83
CA ASN A 359 17.88 13.52 13.60
C ASN A 359 17.85 13.10 15.09
N ILE A 360 17.56 11.83 15.38
CA ILE A 360 17.47 11.26 16.75
C ILE A 360 18.65 10.34 17.06
#